data_AF-A0A2D0LEU4-F1
#
_entry.id   AF-A0A2D0LEU4-F1
#
_cell.length_a   1.000
_cell.length_b   1.000
_cell.length_c   1.000
_cell.angle_alpha   90.00
_cell.angle_beta   90.00
_cell.angle_gamma   90.00
#
_symmetry.space_group_name_H-M   'P 1'
#
loop_
_entity.id
_entity.type
_entity.pdbx_description
1 polymer ?
#
loop_
_entity_poly.entity_id
_entity_poly.type
_entity_poly.pdbx_seq_one_letter_code
_entity_poly.pdbx_strand_id
1 'polypeptide(L)'
;MPFYPKFRTTFEPGDLIFGLSEERSKYAQKHPSFVHCHDPNNIFVIDKYSITQREITVRNLLGHQIPHNQESFTRAIEKHHKYKGIRNKESDNDIKIDFSVGKVHYSKSVTRQKCKAGLSWYSHSLNNSCIHFILDGIDMKRVLNKTNEIKKINKSYTGSELRWIYRNRNDPRVKSCIQFWRNGRPVLPPWIEGREAYLWQDYHPKSENSDIEIGEFAETVLNQHLR
;
A
#
# COMPACT_ATOMS: atom_id res chain seq x y z
N MET A 1 -13.63 5.12 -9.94
CA MET A 1 -12.58 5.19 -10.99
C MET A 1 -11.27 5.39 -10.26
N PRO A 2 -10.43 4.37 -9.97
CA PRO A 2 -10.13 3.14 -10.68
C PRO A 2 -10.48 1.86 -9.90
N PHE A 3 -11.31 1.05 -10.54
CA PHE A 3 -11.06 -0.35 -10.85
C PHE A 3 -11.46 -0.60 -12.31
N TYR A 4 -12.03 0.40 -12.97
CA TYR A 4 -12.71 0.31 -14.24
C TYR A 4 -12.25 1.47 -15.12
N PRO A 5 -12.29 1.32 -16.45
CA PRO A 5 -11.98 2.39 -17.39
C PRO A 5 -12.83 3.64 -17.14
N LYS A 6 -12.33 4.84 -17.42
CA LYS A 6 -11.04 5.15 -18.05
C LYS A 6 -9.87 5.03 -17.06
N PHE A 7 -8.86 4.26 -17.45
CA PHE A 7 -7.66 4.05 -16.65
C PHE A 7 -6.67 5.21 -16.83
N ARG A 8 -5.84 5.44 -15.81
CA ARG A 8 -4.62 6.24 -15.94
C ARG A 8 -3.64 5.53 -16.87
N THR A 9 -3.03 6.28 -17.77
CA THR A 9 -2.02 5.77 -18.71
C THR A 9 -0.59 6.01 -18.23
N THR A 10 -0.43 6.89 -17.24
CA THR A 10 0.84 7.33 -16.64
C THR A 10 0.74 7.29 -15.12
N PHE A 11 1.88 7.06 -14.49
CA PHE A 11 2.13 7.26 -13.07
C PHE A 11 2.48 8.74 -12.86
N GLU A 12 1.82 9.41 -11.90
CA GLU A 12 2.02 10.83 -11.64
C GLU A 12 2.77 11.07 -10.32
N PRO A 13 3.50 12.19 -10.18
CA PRO A 13 4.10 12.56 -8.90
C PRO A 13 3.08 12.56 -7.75
N GLY A 14 3.43 11.90 -6.66
CA GLY A 14 2.56 11.70 -5.51
C GLY A 14 1.77 10.39 -5.52
N ASP A 15 1.70 9.67 -6.64
CA ASP A 15 1.12 8.32 -6.73
C ASP A 15 1.95 7.29 -5.92
N LEU A 16 1.33 6.16 -5.53
CA LEU A 16 2.03 5.07 -4.84
C LEU A 16 2.05 3.77 -5.67
N ILE A 17 3.10 2.98 -5.51
CA ILE A 17 3.28 1.69 -6.18
C ILE A 17 3.33 0.55 -5.16
N PHE A 18 2.44 -0.41 -5.37
CA PHE A 18 2.37 -1.69 -4.66
C PHE A 18 2.59 -2.85 -5.64
N GLY A 19 3.00 -4.00 -5.11
CA GLY A 19 3.40 -5.15 -5.91
C GLY A 19 4.66 -5.81 -5.36
N LEU A 20 5.16 -6.83 -6.05
CA LEU A 20 6.43 -7.46 -5.69
C LEU A 20 7.58 -6.47 -5.86
N SER A 21 8.54 -6.45 -4.92
CA SER A 21 9.61 -5.44 -4.93
C SER A 21 10.42 -5.45 -6.24
N GLU A 22 10.77 -6.61 -6.75
CA GLU A 22 11.50 -6.75 -8.01
C GLU A 22 10.69 -6.25 -9.21
N GLU A 23 9.38 -6.51 -9.24
CA GLU A 23 8.50 -6.06 -10.32
C GLU A 23 8.27 -4.56 -10.26
N ARG A 24 8.15 -3.96 -9.08
CA ARG A 24 8.12 -2.49 -8.92
C ARG A 24 9.37 -1.85 -9.53
N SER A 25 10.54 -2.41 -9.26
CA SER A 25 11.81 -1.92 -9.82
C SER A 25 11.86 -2.07 -11.34
N LYS A 26 11.40 -3.22 -11.89
CA LYS A 26 11.32 -3.41 -13.34
C LYS A 26 10.36 -2.41 -13.99
N TYR A 27 9.22 -2.14 -13.37
CA TYR A 27 8.25 -1.18 -13.88
C TYR A 27 8.82 0.23 -13.96
N ALA A 28 9.44 0.69 -12.87
CA ALA A 28 10.11 1.98 -12.84
C ALA A 28 11.20 2.10 -13.92
N GLN A 29 11.89 1.01 -14.28
CA GLN A 29 12.98 1.03 -15.27
C GLN A 29 12.55 0.83 -16.73
N LYS A 30 11.52 0.02 -16.98
CA LYS A 30 11.24 -0.54 -18.32
C LYS A 30 9.97 -0.02 -18.96
N HIS A 31 9.04 0.55 -18.19
CA HIS A 31 7.75 0.95 -18.71
C HIS A 31 7.64 2.48 -18.78
N PRO A 32 7.46 3.08 -19.98
CA PRO A 32 7.35 4.53 -20.13
C PRO A 32 6.24 5.17 -19.29
N SER A 33 5.16 4.43 -19.03
CA SER A 33 4.08 4.85 -18.13
C SER A 33 4.56 5.14 -16.69
N PHE A 34 5.76 4.73 -16.30
CA PHE A 34 6.33 4.90 -14.97
C PHE A 34 7.59 5.78 -14.96
N VAL A 35 7.81 6.57 -16.01
CA VAL A 35 9.00 7.43 -16.15
C VAL A 35 9.22 8.37 -14.95
N HIS A 36 8.13 8.87 -14.34
CA HIS A 36 8.20 9.76 -13.18
C HIS A 36 8.65 9.06 -11.88
N CYS A 37 8.80 7.74 -11.87
CA CYS A 37 9.47 7.03 -10.76
C CYS A 37 10.97 7.30 -10.70
N HIS A 38 11.57 7.83 -11.76
CA HIS A 38 12.98 8.20 -11.79
C HIS A 38 13.28 9.55 -11.12
N ASP A 39 12.27 10.37 -10.86
CA ASP A 39 12.46 11.61 -10.12
C ASP A 39 12.92 11.28 -8.69
N PRO A 40 14.14 11.68 -8.28
CA PRO A 40 14.66 11.37 -6.96
C PRO A 40 13.84 12.02 -5.83
N ASN A 41 13.10 13.09 -6.13
CA ASN A 41 12.22 13.76 -5.16
C ASN A 41 10.87 13.07 -5.00
N ASN A 42 10.54 12.14 -5.88
CA ASN A 42 9.25 11.49 -5.90
C ASN A 42 9.25 10.22 -5.03
N ILE A 43 8.47 10.26 -3.95
CA ILE A 43 8.34 9.13 -3.03
C ILE A 43 7.10 8.31 -3.38
N PHE A 44 7.33 7.25 -4.16
CA PHE A 44 6.27 6.42 -4.73
C PHE A 44 6.06 5.07 -4.03
N VAL A 45 6.71 4.81 -2.88
CA VAL A 45 6.53 3.56 -2.13
C VAL A 45 6.30 3.81 -0.65
N ILE A 46 5.40 3.01 -0.06
CA ILE A 46 5.04 3.11 1.37
C ILE A 46 6.25 2.86 2.31
N ASP A 47 7.28 2.16 1.82
CA ASP A 47 8.48 1.82 2.58
C ASP A 47 9.19 3.07 3.11
N LYS A 48 9.11 4.19 2.38
CA LYS A 48 9.74 5.48 2.72
C LYS A 48 9.01 6.26 3.82
N TYR A 49 7.74 5.94 4.09
CA TYR A 49 6.98 6.59 5.15
C TYR A 49 7.39 6.04 6.52
N SER A 50 7.46 6.90 7.52
CA SER A 50 7.78 6.52 8.89
C SER A 50 6.53 6.23 9.71
N ILE A 51 6.64 5.30 10.66
CA ILE A 51 5.55 4.96 11.59
C ILE A 51 5.80 5.48 13.01
N THR A 52 7.05 5.83 13.35
CA THR A 52 7.44 6.34 14.67
C THR A 52 8.32 7.58 14.58
N GLN A 53 8.40 8.36 15.67
CA GLN A 53 9.26 9.55 15.71
C GLN A 53 10.74 9.17 15.69
N ARG A 54 11.12 8.08 16.38
CA ARG A 54 12.49 7.52 16.36
C ARG A 54 12.94 7.26 14.92
N GLU A 55 12.06 6.73 14.09
CA GLU A 55 12.35 6.45 12.70
C GLU A 55 12.54 7.71 11.85
N ILE A 56 11.70 8.73 12.05
CA ILE A 56 11.85 10.03 11.38
C ILE A 56 13.23 10.62 11.70
N THR A 57 13.59 10.66 12.98
CA THR A 57 14.89 11.18 13.44
C THR A 57 16.05 10.43 12.77
N VAL A 58 16.01 9.09 12.78
CA VAL A 58 17.07 8.26 12.19
C VAL A 58 17.18 8.48 10.68
N ARG A 59 16.06 8.57 9.97
CA ARG A 59 16.06 8.84 8.52
C ARG A 59 16.64 10.20 8.20
N ASN A 60 16.29 11.23 8.97
CA ASN A 60 16.88 12.56 8.83
C ASN A 60 18.40 12.53 9.06
N LEU A 61 18.87 11.83 10.10
CA LEU A 61 20.30 11.68 10.39
C LEU A 61 21.05 10.97 9.25
N LEU A 62 20.39 10.05 8.55
CA LEU A 62 20.93 9.33 7.39
C LEU A 62 20.76 10.09 6.06
N GLY A 63 20.26 11.33 6.08
CA GLY A 63 20.05 12.15 4.88
C GLY A 63 18.93 11.64 3.97
N HIS A 64 18.03 10.79 4.47
CA HIS A 64 16.89 10.31 3.69
C HIS A 64 15.82 11.39 3.57
N GLN A 65 15.27 11.55 2.36
CA GLN A 65 14.12 12.39 2.14
C GLN A 65 12.88 11.82 2.84
N ILE A 66 12.23 12.66 3.66
CA ILE A 66 10.95 12.36 4.28
C ILE A 66 9.82 12.78 3.32
N PRO A 67 8.76 11.96 3.15
CA PRO A 67 7.61 12.34 2.35
C PRO A 67 6.98 13.64 2.85
N HIS A 68 6.66 14.57 1.93
CA HIS A 68 6.02 15.85 2.27
C HIS A 68 4.67 15.67 3.00
N ASN A 69 3.97 14.57 2.71
CA ASN A 69 2.68 14.19 3.30
C ASN A 69 2.83 13.19 4.47
N GLN A 70 4.03 13.06 5.05
CA GLN A 70 4.30 12.19 6.20
C GLN A 70 3.38 12.48 7.40
N GLU A 71 3.10 13.75 7.69
CA GLU A 71 2.20 14.11 8.80
C GLU A 71 0.77 13.61 8.59
N SER A 72 0.28 13.67 7.35
CA SER A 72 -1.03 13.14 6.98
C SER A 72 -1.10 11.63 7.25
N PHE A 73 -0.06 10.89 6.85
CA PHE A 73 0.04 9.45 7.15
C PHE A 73 0.10 9.17 8.66
N THR A 74 0.91 9.93 9.40
CA THR A 74 1.03 9.79 10.86
C THR A 74 -0.34 9.98 11.55
N ARG A 75 -1.06 11.06 11.19
CA ARG A 75 -2.38 11.38 11.76
C ARG A 75 -3.43 10.32 11.40
N ALA A 76 -3.38 9.80 10.17
CA ALA A 76 -4.28 8.74 9.75
C ALA A 76 -4.06 7.44 10.53
N ILE A 77 -2.81 7.04 10.76
CA ILE A 77 -2.50 5.87 11.58
C ILE A 77 -2.95 6.06 13.02
N GLU A 78 -2.68 7.22 13.61
CA GLU A 78 -3.03 7.53 15.01
C GLU A 78 -4.53 7.32 15.30
N LYS A 79 -5.37 7.75 14.37
CA LYS A 79 -6.83 7.62 14.48
C LYS A 79 -7.36 6.25 14.04
N HIS A 80 -6.55 5.44 13.36
CA HIS A 80 -7.03 4.18 12.78
C HIS A 80 -7.27 3.12 13.87
N HIS A 81 -8.53 2.69 14.03
CA HIS A 81 -8.95 1.72 15.06
C HIS A 81 -8.08 0.43 15.10
N LYS A 82 -7.72 -0.09 13.91
CA LYS A 82 -6.93 -1.32 13.74
C LYS A 82 -5.42 -1.16 13.74
N TYR A 83 -4.90 -0.08 13.15
CA TYR A 83 -3.46 0.04 12.87
C TYR A 83 -2.73 1.01 13.80
N LYS A 84 -3.42 1.79 14.63
CA LYS A 84 -2.80 2.74 15.57
C LYS A 84 -1.70 2.13 16.44
N GLY A 85 -1.83 0.85 16.80
CA GLY A 85 -0.87 0.13 17.64
C GLY A 85 0.53 0.00 17.03
N ILE A 86 0.72 0.17 15.72
CA ILE A 86 2.06 0.13 15.11
C ILE A 86 2.94 1.30 15.52
N ARG A 87 2.37 2.41 15.99
CA ARG A 87 3.15 3.57 16.45
C ARG A 87 3.93 3.29 17.74
N ASN A 88 3.44 2.34 18.53
CA ASN A 88 4.08 1.96 19.80
C ASN A 88 5.16 0.87 19.59
N LYS A 89 5.46 0.52 18.34
CA LYS A 89 6.39 -0.56 17.98
C LYS A 89 7.79 0.01 17.81
N GLU A 90 8.43 0.36 18.92
CA GLU A 90 9.75 1.00 18.92
C GLU A 90 10.88 0.10 19.47
N SER A 91 10.54 -1.11 19.92
CA SER A 91 11.53 -2.07 20.42
C SER A 91 12.45 -2.55 19.29
N ASP A 92 13.67 -2.97 19.61
CA ASP A 92 14.61 -3.49 18.60
C ASP A 92 14.12 -4.81 17.96
N ASN A 93 13.18 -5.52 18.60
CA ASN A 93 12.48 -6.66 18.02
C ASN A 93 11.45 -6.26 16.94
N ASP A 94 10.98 -5.02 16.99
CA ASP A 94 9.97 -4.48 16.08
C ASP A 94 10.59 -3.62 14.98
N ILE A 95 11.59 -2.80 15.32
CA ILE A 95 12.32 -1.90 14.42
C ILE A 95 13.82 -2.02 14.71
N LYS A 96 14.56 -2.59 13.77
CA LYS A 96 16.03 -2.62 13.79
C LYS A 96 16.57 -1.58 12.82
N ILE A 97 17.49 -0.75 13.31
CA ILE A 97 18.20 0.22 12.48
C ILE A 97 19.57 -0.36 12.17
N ASP A 98 19.91 -0.42 10.89
CA ASP A 98 21.24 -0.76 10.42
C ASP A 98 21.92 0.52 9.94
N PHE A 99 22.74 1.11 10.81
CA PHE A 99 23.49 2.33 10.52
C PHE A 99 24.57 2.11 9.46
N SER A 100 25.06 0.88 9.26
CA SER A 100 26.13 0.60 8.29
C SER A 100 25.65 0.73 6.84
N VAL A 101 24.38 0.38 6.59
CA VAL A 101 23.75 0.48 5.27
C VAL A 101 22.66 1.54 5.21
N GLY A 102 22.48 2.30 6.31
CA GLY A 102 21.45 3.32 6.44
C GLY A 102 20.02 2.80 6.30
N LYS A 103 19.72 1.57 6.73
CA LYS A 103 18.38 0.96 6.53
C LYS A 103 17.61 0.78 7.82
N VAL A 104 16.30 0.97 7.73
CA VAL A 104 15.34 0.63 8.79
C VAL A 104 14.65 -0.67 8.41
N HIS A 105 14.77 -1.67 9.26
CA HIS A 105 14.15 -2.98 9.12
C HIS A 105 13.04 -3.15 10.13
N TYR A 106 11.86 -3.59 9.68
CA TYR A 106 10.76 -3.88 10.59
C TYR A 106 10.56 -5.37 10.74
N SER A 107 9.97 -5.76 11.88
CA SER A 107 9.44 -7.11 12.04
C SER A 107 8.40 -7.41 10.95
N LYS A 108 8.16 -8.70 10.69
CA LYS A 108 7.19 -9.13 9.68
C LYS A 108 5.77 -8.64 10.00
N SER A 109 5.43 -8.55 11.29
CA SER A 109 4.12 -8.08 11.74
C SER A 109 3.97 -6.58 11.48
N VAL A 110 4.99 -5.79 11.83
CA VAL A 110 4.99 -4.34 11.64
C VAL A 110 4.95 -3.99 10.15
N THR A 111 5.79 -4.62 9.32
CA THR A 111 5.78 -4.39 7.86
C THR A 111 4.39 -4.65 7.26
N ARG A 112 3.78 -5.78 7.59
CA ARG A 112 2.45 -6.16 7.09
C ARG A 112 1.37 -5.17 7.50
N GLN A 113 1.43 -4.64 8.72
CA GLN A 113 0.45 -3.66 9.21
C GLN A 113 0.68 -2.29 8.57
N LYS A 114 1.93 -1.84 8.47
CA LYS A 114 2.33 -0.60 7.79
C LYS A 114 1.84 -0.57 6.34
N CYS A 115 2.07 -1.63 5.57
CA CYS A 115 1.59 -1.69 4.18
C CYS A 115 0.06 -1.51 4.06
N LYS A 116 -0.71 -2.15 4.96
CA LYS A 116 -2.18 -2.02 4.95
C LYS A 116 -2.65 -0.68 5.48
N ALA A 117 -1.94 -0.10 6.44
CA ALA A 117 -2.18 1.26 6.91
C ALA A 117 -1.94 2.25 5.77
N GLY A 118 -0.90 2.05 4.96
CA GLY A 118 -0.63 2.81 3.75
C GLY A 118 -1.77 2.74 2.73
N LEU A 119 -2.24 1.52 2.40
CA LEU A 119 -3.40 1.34 1.52
C LEU A 119 -4.65 2.03 2.06
N SER A 120 -4.95 1.84 3.35
CA SER A 120 -6.10 2.47 3.99
C SER A 120 -6.00 4.00 3.95
N TRP A 121 -4.91 4.56 4.49
CA TRP A 121 -4.68 6.01 4.52
C TRP A 121 -4.82 6.62 3.13
N TYR A 122 -4.11 6.05 2.16
CA TYR A 122 -4.00 6.64 0.85
C TYR A 122 -5.31 6.54 0.04
N SER A 123 -6.06 5.44 0.19
CA SER A 123 -7.40 5.34 -0.39
C SER A 123 -8.41 6.26 0.29
N HIS A 124 -8.15 6.80 1.48
CA HIS A 124 -9.08 7.65 2.24
C HIS A 124 -8.67 9.12 2.26
N SER A 125 -7.48 9.47 1.74
CA SER A 125 -7.08 10.85 1.52
C SER A 125 -7.86 11.48 0.36
N LEU A 126 -8.28 12.75 0.51
CA LEU A 126 -9.06 13.51 -0.48
C LEU A 126 -8.24 13.95 -1.71
N ASN A 127 -7.13 13.28 -1.99
CA ASN A 127 -6.17 13.67 -3.01
C ASN A 127 -6.54 12.95 -4.30
N ASN A 128 -6.37 13.62 -5.45
CA ASN A 128 -6.55 13.00 -6.77
C ASN A 128 -5.38 12.08 -7.14
N SER A 129 -4.87 11.29 -6.19
CA SER A 129 -3.68 10.45 -6.36
C SER A 129 -4.04 8.97 -6.39
N CYS A 130 -3.25 8.16 -7.09
CA CYS A 130 -3.56 6.78 -7.43
C CYS A 130 -2.57 5.79 -6.81
N ILE A 131 -3.08 4.63 -6.38
CA ILE A 131 -2.25 3.46 -6.09
C ILE A 131 -2.16 2.61 -7.36
N HIS A 132 -0.96 2.46 -7.90
CA HIS A 132 -0.63 1.54 -8.98
C HIS A 132 -0.23 0.18 -8.38
N PHE A 133 -1.06 -0.84 -8.57
CA PHE A 133 -0.81 -2.19 -8.06
C PHE A 133 -0.36 -3.12 -9.19
N ILE A 134 0.91 -3.52 -9.16
CA ILE A 134 1.51 -4.40 -10.17
C ILE A 134 1.18 -5.85 -9.85
N LEU A 135 0.58 -6.54 -10.82
CA LEU A 135 0.17 -7.95 -10.71
C LEU A 135 1.22 -8.95 -11.21
N ASP A 136 2.26 -8.49 -11.90
CA ASP A 136 3.28 -9.37 -12.48
C ASP A 136 4.06 -10.14 -11.40
N GLY A 137 4.46 -11.37 -11.74
CA GLY A 137 5.18 -12.28 -10.86
C GLY A 137 4.38 -12.79 -9.65
N ILE A 138 3.15 -12.31 -9.41
CA ILE A 138 2.32 -12.77 -8.30
C ILE A 138 1.71 -14.13 -8.63
N ASP A 139 2.03 -15.13 -7.82
CA ASP A 139 1.32 -16.42 -7.79
C ASP A 139 -0.02 -16.26 -7.05
N MET A 140 -1.13 -16.16 -7.80
CA MET A 140 -2.46 -15.92 -7.21
C MET A 140 -2.93 -17.11 -6.37
N LYS A 141 -2.61 -18.35 -6.75
CA LYS A 141 -2.96 -19.54 -5.94
C LYS A 141 -2.33 -19.45 -4.56
N ARG A 142 -1.06 -19.06 -4.48
CA ARG A 142 -0.35 -18.86 -3.20
C ARG A 142 -0.91 -17.67 -2.41
N VAL A 143 -1.40 -16.62 -3.08
CA VAL A 143 -2.10 -15.51 -2.41
C VAL A 143 -3.36 -15.99 -1.71
N LEU A 144 -4.15 -16.89 -2.30
CA LEU A 144 -5.44 -17.27 -1.72
C LEU A 144 -5.34 -18.40 -0.68
N ASN A 145 -4.50 -19.40 -0.94
CA ASN A 145 -4.48 -20.64 -0.15
C ASN A 145 -3.92 -20.49 1.28
N LYS A 146 -3.20 -19.40 1.60
CA LYS A 146 -2.60 -19.15 2.94
C LYS A 146 -1.88 -20.37 3.57
N THR A 147 -1.43 -21.35 2.76
CA THR A 147 -1.02 -22.67 3.28
C THR A 147 0.19 -22.57 4.21
N ASN A 148 0.14 -23.36 5.28
CA ASN A 148 1.10 -23.30 6.39
C ASN A 148 2.48 -23.88 6.04
N GLU A 149 2.59 -24.75 5.02
CA GLU A 149 3.82 -25.48 4.70
C GLU A 149 4.87 -24.61 4.00
N ILE A 150 4.46 -23.64 3.18
CA ILE A 150 5.37 -22.74 2.44
C ILE A 150 5.58 -21.42 3.21
N LYS A 151 5.68 -21.50 4.54
CA LYS A 151 5.90 -20.32 5.40
C LYS A 151 7.35 -19.84 5.43
N LYS A 152 8.31 -20.61 4.90
CA LYS A 152 9.76 -20.40 5.10
C LYS A 152 10.49 -19.64 3.98
N ILE A 153 10.00 -19.64 2.73
CA ILE A 153 10.77 -19.12 1.59
C ILE A 153 10.08 -17.87 1.03
N ASN A 154 10.66 -16.70 1.33
CA ASN A 154 10.31 -15.37 0.79
C ASN A 154 8.81 -14.99 0.82
N LYS A 155 8.33 -14.60 1.99
CA LYS A 155 6.99 -14.00 2.12
C LYS A 155 7.02 -12.55 1.62
N SER A 156 6.60 -12.34 0.39
CA SER A 156 6.16 -11.02 -0.02
C SER A 156 4.90 -10.60 0.76
N TYR A 157 4.84 -9.33 1.17
CA TYR A 157 3.65 -8.73 1.79
C TYR A 157 2.53 -8.48 0.77
N THR A 158 2.84 -8.51 -0.52
CA THR A 158 1.92 -8.27 -1.64
C THR A 158 0.67 -9.14 -1.58
N GLY A 159 0.78 -10.41 -1.18
CA GLY A 159 -0.41 -11.25 -1.01
C GLY A 159 -1.33 -10.78 0.14
N SER A 160 -0.78 -10.18 1.20
CA SER A 160 -1.60 -9.57 2.27
C SER A 160 -2.21 -8.23 1.85
N GLU A 161 -1.52 -7.47 1.01
CA GLU A 161 -1.99 -6.22 0.43
C GLU A 161 -3.14 -6.49 -0.54
N LEU A 162 -2.96 -7.41 -1.49
CA LEU A 162 -3.98 -7.75 -2.48
C LEU A 162 -5.27 -8.31 -1.83
N ARG A 163 -5.13 -9.17 -0.81
CA ARG A 163 -6.28 -9.63 0.00
C ARG A 163 -6.90 -8.51 0.85
N TRP A 164 -6.15 -7.46 1.20
CA TRP A 164 -6.75 -6.30 1.84
C TRP A 164 -7.60 -5.53 0.84
N ILE A 165 -7.08 -5.29 -0.37
CA ILE A 165 -7.82 -4.61 -1.44
C ILE A 165 -9.10 -5.37 -1.78
N TYR A 166 -9.01 -6.69 -1.99
CA TYR A 166 -10.19 -7.52 -2.25
C TYR A 166 -11.26 -7.37 -1.17
N ARG A 167 -10.88 -7.39 0.12
CA ARG A 167 -11.84 -7.26 1.23
C ARG A 167 -12.46 -5.87 1.40
N ASN A 168 -11.86 -4.85 0.78
CA ASN A 168 -12.37 -3.48 0.74
C ASN A 168 -12.84 -3.10 -0.66
N ARG A 169 -13.00 -4.08 -1.56
CA ARG A 169 -13.27 -3.84 -2.98
C ARG A 169 -14.60 -3.16 -3.24
N ASN A 170 -15.49 -3.11 -2.25
CA ASN A 170 -16.80 -2.48 -2.32
C ASN A 170 -16.75 -0.99 -1.96
N ASP A 171 -15.79 -0.56 -1.12
CA ASP A 171 -15.61 0.84 -0.71
C ASP A 171 -15.36 1.73 -1.95
N PRO A 172 -16.23 2.73 -2.22
CA PRO A 172 -16.08 3.64 -3.36
C PRO A 172 -14.73 4.33 -3.43
N ARG A 173 -14.12 4.66 -2.29
CA ARG A 173 -12.83 5.34 -2.20
C ARG A 173 -11.68 4.42 -2.61
N VAL A 174 -11.76 3.15 -2.24
CA VAL A 174 -10.81 2.12 -2.70
C VAL A 174 -10.97 1.87 -4.20
N LYS A 175 -12.21 1.70 -4.67
CA LYS A 175 -12.57 1.62 -6.11
C LYS A 175 -12.26 2.90 -6.90
N SER A 176 -11.98 4.01 -6.21
CA SER A 176 -11.62 5.28 -6.82
C SER A 176 -10.18 5.70 -6.56
N CYS A 177 -9.35 4.83 -5.96
CA CYS A 177 -7.94 5.09 -5.76
C CYS A 177 -7.01 4.06 -6.42
N ILE A 178 -7.40 2.79 -6.56
CA ILE A 178 -6.45 1.70 -6.90
C ILE A 178 -6.56 1.22 -8.35
N GLN A 179 -5.49 1.33 -9.14
CA GLN A 179 -5.41 0.79 -10.49
C GLN A 179 -4.49 -0.43 -10.57
N PHE A 180 -4.92 -1.47 -11.27
CA PHE A 180 -4.12 -2.67 -11.50
C PHE A 180 -3.33 -2.60 -12.81
N TRP A 181 -2.13 -3.18 -12.78
CA TRP A 181 -1.22 -3.22 -13.91
C TRP A 181 -0.69 -4.63 -14.15
N ARG A 182 -0.55 -5.00 -15.42
CA ARG A 182 0.07 -6.26 -15.85
C ARG A 182 0.81 -6.03 -17.16
N ASN A 183 2.06 -6.47 -17.25
CA ASN A 183 2.94 -6.27 -18.40
C ASN A 183 2.97 -4.81 -18.92
N GLY A 184 3.02 -3.84 -18.01
CA GLY A 184 3.08 -2.41 -18.34
C GLY A 184 1.77 -1.81 -18.84
N ARG A 185 0.65 -2.54 -18.77
CA ARG A 185 -0.67 -2.07 -19.20
C ARG A 185 -1.67 -2.05 -18.04
N PRO A 186 -2.58 -1.07 -17.99
CA PRO A 186 -3.66 -1.08 -17.02
C PRO A 186 -4.66 -2.18 -17.33
N VAL A 187 -5.17 -2.85 -16.30
CA VAL A 187 -6.10 -3.99 -16.41
C VAL A 187 -7.20 -3.89 -15.37
N LEU A 188 -8.28 -4.66 -15.58
CA LEU A 188 -9.31 -4.82 -14.55
C LEU A 188 -8.74 -5.58 -13.33
N PRO A 189 -9.42 -5.53 -12.17
CA PRO A 189 -8.99 -6.26 -10.99
C PRO A 189 -8.85 -7.76 -11.24
N PRO A 190 -7.93 -8.44 -10.54
CA PRO A 190 -7.61 -9.85 -10.79
C PRO A 190 -8.74 -10.82 -10.44
N TRP A 191 -9.81 -10.35 -9.78
CA TRP A 191 -11.03 -11.13 -9.51
C TRP A 191 -12.15 -10.89 -10.54
N ILE A 192 -11.93 -9.97 -11.50
CA ILE A 192 -12.85 -9.70 -12.60
C ILE A 192 -12.27 -10.24 -13.91
N GLU A 193 -10.98 -9.99 -14.16
CA GLU A 193 -10.33 -10.32 -15.42
C GLU A 193 -9.02 -11.11 -15.21
N GLY A 194 -8.75 -11.99 -16.18
CA GLY A 194 -7.52 -12.75 -16.28
C GLY A 194 -7.72 -14.24 -16.00
N ARG A 195 -6.70 -15.03 -16.35
CA ARG A 195 -6.74 -16.50 -16.26
C ARG A 195 -7.01 -17.03 -14.85
N GLU A 196 -6.74 -16.23 -13.84
CA GLU A 196 -6.79 -16.60 -12.42
C GLU A 196 -8.01 -16.00 -11.71
N ALA A 197 -8.92 -15.33 -12.42
CA ALA A 197 -10.09 -14.68 -11.82
C ALA A 197 -11.00 -15.68 -11.08
N TYR A 198 -11.17 -16.88 -11.63
CA TYR A 198 -11.97 -17.94 -11.01
C TYR A 198 -11.49 -18.32 -9.61
N LEU A 199 -10.18 -18.21 -9.32
CA LEU A 199 -9.63 -18.57 -8.02
C LEU A 199 -10.18 -17.70 -6.89
N TRP A 200 -10.59 -16.47 -7.19
CA TRP A 200 -11.14 -15.54 -6.20
C TRP A 200 -12.56 -15.92 -5.76
N GLN A 201 -13.29 -16.74 -6.53
CA GLN A 201 -14.60 -17.25 -6.15
C GLN A 201 -14.50 -18.19 -4.93
N ASP A 202 -13.41 -18.94 -4.83
CA ASP A 202 -13.15 -19.85 -3.71
C ASP A 202 -12.57 -19.13 -2.47
N TYR A 203 -12.17 -17.87 -2.61
CA TYR A 203 -11.60 -17.11 -1.52
C TYR A 203 -12.69 -16.49 -0.64
N HIS A 204 -12.92 -17.13 0.52
CA HIS A 204 -13.88 -16.69 1.52
C HIS A 204 -13.14 -15.93 2.65
N PRO A 205 -13.12 -14.59 2.64
CA PRO A 205 -12.49 -13.83 3.70
C PRO A 205 -13.28 -13.97 5.02
N LYS A 206 -12.56 -14.04 6.15
CA LYS A 206 -13.18 -14.06 7.49
C LYS A 206 -14.03 -12.82 7.80
N SER A 207 -13.76 -11.72 7.11
CA SER A 207 -14.53 -10.48 7.19
C SER A 207 -14.40 -9.76 5.85
N GLU A 208 -15.52 -9.27 5.33
CA GLU A 208 -15.55 -8.25 4.28
C GLU A 208 -15.91 -6.93 4.95
N ASN A 209 -15.22 -5.86 4.58
CA ASN A 209 -15.60 -4.55 5.03
C ASN A 209 -16.78 -4.15 4.13
N SER A 210 -17.99 -4.14 4.70
CA SER A 210 -19.18 -3.61 4.02
C SER A 210 -19.00 -2.10 3.80
N ASP A 211 -19.79 -1.51 2.90
CA ASP A 211 -19.72 -0.10 2.50
C ASP A 211 -19.87 0.91 3.64
N ILE A 212 -20.00 0.49 4.90
CA ILE A 212 -20.42 1.26 6.07
C ILE A 212 -19.36 1.15 7.18
N GLU A 213 -18.13 1.60 6.93
CA GLU A 213 -17.33 2.30 7.95
C GLU A 213 -17.25 3.78 7.52
N ILE A 214 -18.43 4.39 7.30
CA ILE A 214 -18.61 5.75 6.79
C ILE A 214 -18.60 6.81 7.93
N GLY A 215 -18.79 6.42 9.19
CA GLY A 215 -19.04 7.39 10.27
C GLY A 215 -17.82 8.15 10.81
N GLU A 216 -16.63 7.56 10.87
CA GLU A 216 -15.55 8.16 11.68
C GLU A 216 -14.57 9.08 10.92
N PHE A 217 -14.50 8.99 9.59
CA PHE A 217 -13.54 9.81 8.81
C PHE A 217 -14.16 11.02 8.11
N ALA A 218 -15.46 10.98 7.77
CA ALA A 218 -16.11 12.09 7.06
C ALA A 218 -16.31 13.33 7.96
N GLU A 219 -16.67 13.14 9.24
CA GLU A 219 -16.90 14.26 10.17
C GLU A 219 -15.61 14.99 10.56
N THR A 220 -14.45 14.31 10.54
CA THR A 220 -13.21 14.95 10.98
C THR A 220 -12.60 15.89 9.93
N VAL A 221 -12.96 15.73 8.65
CA VAL A 221 -12.41 16.55 7.55
C VAL A 221 -13.34 17.72 7.22
N LEU A 222 -14.66 17.55 7.34
CA LEU A 222 -15.63 18.65 7.16
C LEU A 222 -15.47 19.75 8.23
N ASN A 223 -15.12 19.37 9.46
CA ASN A 223 -14.92 20.32 10.56
C ASN A 223 -13.63 21.16 10.47
N GLN A 224 -12.76 20.91 9.49
CA GLN A 224 -11.52 21.68 9.29
C GLN A 224 -11.64 22.79 8.22
N HIS A 225 -12.76 22.87 7.50
CA HIS A 225 -13.01 23.92 6.50
C HIS A 225 -14.01 25.00 7.01
N LEU A 226 -14.37 24.94 8.29
CA LEU A 226 -15.31 25.86 8.95
C LEU A 226 -14.70 26.61 10.14
N ARG A 227 -13.37 26.71 10.24
CA ARG A 227 -12.68 27.55 11.22
C ARG A 227 -11.49 28.26 10.60
#